data_AF-A0A2G8L7F5-F1
#
_entry.id   AF-A0A2G8L7F5-F1
#
_cell.length_a   1.000
_cell.length_b   1.000
_cell.length_c   1.000
_cell.angle_alpha   90.00
_cell.angle_beta   90.00
_cell.angle_gamma   90.00
#
_symmetry.space_group_name_H-M   'P 1'
#
loop_
_entity.id
_entity.type
_entity.pdbx_description
1 polymer ?
#
loop_
_entity_poly.entity_id
_entity_poly.type
_entity_poly.pdbx_seq_one_letter_code
_entity_poly.pdbx_strand_id
1 'polypeptide(L)'
;SCYSKDAFIMTQSPLPSTAEDFWRMVHDYDCAAIVCLNQMDENDETTCLYWPDIGKIQHGNMLVKCTNVEDKDKYCSQRRLVVYSKNIKRVVTVEHYQLIKWSPDSDQTDGIIELIGKIKPITEEKRTIVVHCMDGASRCGVFVSVLLEICRIRGSKTGRLFETVLTLTGQNPHVMKSLVCVISTVNGRHER
;
A
#
# COMPACT_ATOMS: atom_id res chain seq x y z
N SER A 1 -14.26 3.59 -15.41
CA SER A 1 -13.12 3.44 -14.48
C SER A 1 -13.52 2.42 -13.44
N CYS A 2 -12.68 1.43 -13.12
CA CYS A 2 -13.00 0.47 -12.05
C CYS A 2 -12.79 1.10 -10.64
N TYR A 3 -12.01 2.19 -10.54
CA TYR A 3 -11.70 2.91 -9.30
C TYR A 3 -12.34 4.31 -9.31
N SER A 4 -12.79 4.78 -8.14
CA SER A 4 -13.17 6.18 -7.90
C SER A 4 -11.93 7.07 -7.82
N LYS A 5 -12.10 8.39 -7.92
CA LYS A 5 -11.00 9.36 -7.80
C LYS A 5 -10.27 9.28 -6.44
N ASP A 6 -10.95 8.78 -5.41
CA ASP A 6 -10.46 8.70 -4.02
C ASP A 6 -10.19 7.26 -3.56
N ALA A 7 -9.98 6.35 -4.51
CA ALA A 7 -9.77 4.93 -4.23
C ALA A 7 -8.46 4.64 -3.47
N PHE A 8 -7.46 5.51 -3.60
CA PHE A 8 -6.14 5.31 -3.00
C PHE A 8 -5.64 6.57 -2.28
N ILE A 9 -5.02 6.36 -1.12
CA ILE A 9 -4.19 7.37 -0.45
C ILE A 9 -2.74 6.86 -0.47
N MET A 10 -1.85 7.61 -1.09
CA MET A 10 -0.41 7.35 -0.99
C MET A 10 0.21 8.23 0.09
N THR A 11 1.00 7.64 0.98
CA THR A 11 1.65 8.36 2.08
C THR A 11 2.99 7.73 2.44
N GLN A 12 3.83 8.48 3.14
CA GLN A 12 5.07 7.96 3.70
C GLN A 12 4.81 6.97 4.85
N SER A 13 5.82 6.21 5.23
CA SER A 13 5.79 5.40 6.45
C SER A 13 5.51 6.30 7.65
N PRO A 14 4.61 5.88 8.57
CA PRO A 14 4.42 6.60 9.81
C PRO A 14 5.73 6.71 10.59
N LEU A 15 5.96 7.88 11.18
CA LEU A 15 7.02 8.09 12.15
C LEU A 15 6.44 7.92 13.56
N PRO A 16 7.27 7.69 14.60
CA PRO A 16 6.78 7.61 15.97
C PRO A 16 5.94 8.82 16.39
N SER A 17 6.29 10.02 15.90
CA SER A 17 5.55 11.26 16.14
C SER A 17 4.26 11.41 15.34
N THR A 18 4.09 10.68 14.24
CA THR A 18 2.94 10.85 13.31
C THR A 18 2.04 9.61 13.23
N ALA A 19 2.30 8.58 14.05
CA ALA A 19 1.51 7.35 14.06
C ALA A 19 0.04 7.59 14.45
N GLU A 20 -0.23 8.52 15.37
CA GLU A 20 -1.61 8.92 15.70
C GLU A 20 -2.31 9.52 14.47
N ASP A 21 -1.65 10.43 13.76
CA ASP A 21 -2.22 11.09 12.57
C ASP A 21 -2.49 10.09 11.44
N PHE A 22 -1.60 9.12 11.24
CA PHE A 22 -1.80 8.04 10.29
C PHE A 22 -3.05 7.22 10.61
N TRP A 23 -3.21 6.80 11.87
CA TRP A 23 -4.39 6.03 12.27
C TRP A 23 -5.67 6.86 12.26
N ARG A 24 -5.58 8.15 12.60
CA ARG A 24 -6.70 9.08 12.47
C ARG A 24 -7.15 9.19 11.02
N MET A 25 -6.23 9.32 10.06
CA MET A 25 -6.55 9.30 8.64
C MET A 25 -7.22 7.99 8.21
N VAL A 26 -6.65 6.84 8.57
CA VAL A 26 -7.25 5.52 8.26
C VAL A 26 -8.67 5.41 8.80
N HIS A 27 -8.90 5.89 10.02
CA HIS A 27 -10.21 5.88 10.65
C HIS A 27 -11.17 6.84 9.96
N ASP A 28 -10.80 8.11 9.80
CA ASP A 28 -11.65 9.19 9.27
C ASP A 28 -12.18 8.86 7.87
N TYR A 29 -11.29 8.40 6.99
CA TYR A 29 -11.61 8.00 5.61
C TYR A 29 -12.24 6.61 5.49
N ASP A 30 -12.48 5.91 6.60
CA ASP A 30 -13.06 4.56 6.63
C ASP A 30 -12.36 3.59 5.68
N CYS A 31 -11.01 3.57 5.73
CA CYS A 31 -10.20 2.80 4.81
C CYS A 31 -10.44 1.28 5.00
N ALA A 32 -10.52 0.55 3.89
CA ALA A 32 -10.69 -0.91 3.92
C ALA A 32 -9.38 -1.66 4.03
N ALA A 33 -8.29 -1.12 3.47
CA ALA A 33 -6.99 -1.76 3.54
C ALA A 33 -5.82 -0.78 3.69
N ILE A 34 -4.73 -1.31 4.23
CA ILE A 34 -3.39 -0.69 4.26
C ILE A 34 -2.43 -1.63 3.54
N VAL A 35 -1.64 -1.08 2.62
CA VAL A 35 -0.56 -1.77 1.93
C VAL A 35 0.77 -1.15 2.35
N CYS A 36 1.54 -1.89 3.15
CA CYS A 36 2.89 -1.58 3.56
C CYS A 36 3.88 -2.21 2.56
N LEU A 37 4.57 -1.38 1.78
CA LEU A 37 5.54 -1.81 0.76
C LEU A 37 6.98 -1.79 1.28
N ASN A 38 7.16 -1.66 2.59
CA ASN A 38 8.46 -1.60 3.25
C ASN A 38 8.71 -2.85 4.09
N GLN A 39 9.97 -3.25 4.11
CA GLN A 39 10.48 -4.09 5.18
C GLN A 39 10.72 -3.18 6.38
N MET A 40 10.19 -3.55 7.54
CA MET A 40 10.49 -2.84 8.78
C MET A 40 11.86 -3.33 9.26
N ASP A 41 12.77 -2.41 9.54
CA ASP A 41 14.02 -2.72 10.21
C ASP A 41 13.88 -2.35 11.68
N GLU A 42 13.81 -3.36 12.54
CA GLU A 42 13.70 -3.19 13.99
C GLU A 42 14.95 -2.54 14.61
N ASN A 43 16.08 -2.53 13.90
CA ASN A 43 17.31 -1.88 14.34
C ASN A 43 17.37 -0.40 13.95
N ASP A 44 16.47 0.07 13.08
CA ASP A 44 16.38 1.47 12.67
C ASP A 44 15.40 2.21 13.60
N GLU A 45 15.93 3.13 14.40
CA GLU A 45 15.15 3.94 15.34
C GLU A 45 14.11 4.84 14.65
N THR A 46 14.24 5.07 13.33
CA THR A 46 13.25 5.81 12.55
C THR A 46 12.05 4.93 12.13
N THR A 47 12.17 3.60 12.25
CA THR A 47 11.08 2.66 11.99
C THR A 47 10.02 2.76 13.09
N CYS A 48 8.82 3.21 12.74
CA CYS A 48 7.69 3.19 13.65
C CYS A 48 6.91 1.87 13.54
N LEU A 49 6.93 1.06 14.59
CA LEU A 49 5.96 -0.02 14.72
C LEU A 49 4.58 0.57 15.06
N TYR A 50 3.81 0.89 14.02
CA TYR A 50 2.50 1.53 14.16
C TYR A 50 1.35 0.51 14.28
N TRP A 51 1.60 -0.78 14.14
CA TRP A 51 0.61 -1.84 14.30
C TRP A 51 1.10 -2.92 15.29
N PRO A 52 0.19 -3.64 15.97
CA PRO A 52 0.56 -4.80 16.75
C PRO A 52 0.44 -6.08 15.92
N ASP A 53 1.34 -7.04 16.11
CA ASP A 53 1.10 -8.42 15.65
C ASP A 53 0.15 -9.16 16.59
N ILE A 54 0.22 -8.88 17.90
CA ILE A 54 -0.61 -9.50 18.93
C ILE A 54 -1.15 -8.43 19.88
N GLY A 55 -2.42 -8.55 20.26
CA GLY A 55 -3.02 -7.67 21.25
C GLY A 55 -3.37 -6.29 20.68
N LYS A 56 -2.91 -5.22 21.34
CA LYS A 56 -3.28 -3.83 21.00
C LYS A 56 -2.14 -2.84 21.27
N ILE A 57 -2.06 -1.79 20.46
CA ILE A 57 -1.15 -0.65 20.62
C ILE A 57 -1.95 0.66 20.63
N GLN A 58 -1.50 1.63 21.41
CA GLN A 58 -2.14 2.94 21.55
C GLN A 58 -1.24 4.02 20.96
N HIS A 59 -1.76 4.80 20.01
CA HIS A 59 -1.13 6.00 19.48
C HIS A 59 -2.04 7.20 19.78
N GLY A 60 -1.70 7.94 20.83
CA GLY A 60 -2.51 9.08 21.30
C GLY A 60 -3.97 8.69 21.58
N ASN A 61 -4.91 9.18 20.77
CA ASN A 61 -6.34 8.86 20.87
C ASN A 61 -6.78 7.63 20.05
N MET A 62 -5.89 7.06 19.24
CA MET A 62 -6.16 5.91 18.39
C MET A 62 -5.68 4.62 19.04
N LEU A 63 -6.58 3.66 19.24
CA LEU A 63 -6.25 2.32 19.71
C LEU A 63 -6.39 1.33 18.56
N VAL A 64 -5.32 0.58 18.29
CA VAL A 64 -5.29 -0.41 17.21
C VAL A 64 -5.16 -1.78 17.82
N LYS A 65 -6.07 -2.69 17.48
CA LYS A 65 -6.09 -4.07 17.98
C LYS A 65 -5.91 -5.03 16.81
N CYS A 66 -4.98 -5.97 16.93
CA CYS A 66 -4.86 -7.07 16.00
C CYS A 66 -5.81 -8.21 16.40
N THR A 67 -6.60 -8.67 15.45
CA THR A 67 -7.59 -9.74 15.67
C THR A 67 -7.24 -11.03 14.93
N ASN A 68 -6.44 -10.94 13.88
CA ASN A 68 -6.00 -12.08 13.10
C ASN A 68 -4.68 -11.72 12.40
N VAL A 69 -3.80 -12.72 12.28
CA VAL A 69 -2.54 -12.64 11.54
C VAL A 69 -2.41 -13.89 10.68
N GLU A 70 -2.07 -13.70 9.41
CA GLU A 70 -1.80 -14.74 8.43
C GLU A 70 -0.41 -14.51 7.81
N ASP A 71 0.60 -15.19 8.36
CA ASP A 71 2.01 -15.09 7.94
C ASP A 71 2.49 -16.37 7.21
N LYS A 72 1.58 -17.18 6.68
CA LYS A 72 1.94 -18.41 5.95
C LYS A 72 2.40 -18.16 4.52
N ASP A 73 2.12 -16.96 4.00
CA ASP A 73 2.48 -16.54 2.67
C ASP A 73 3.94 -16.06 2.66
N LYS A 74 4.70 -16.56 1.70
CA LYS A 74 6.14 -16.30 1.55
C LYS A 74 6.45 -14.83 1.26
N TYR A 75 5.51 -14.12 0.63
CA TYR A 75 5.71 -12.79 0.10
C TYR A 75 4.98 -11.72 0.90
N CYS A 76 3.85 -12.05 1.52
CA CYS A 76 3.01 -11.08 2.22
C CYS A 76 2.55 -11.56 3.59
N SER A 77 2.76 -10.73 4.61
CA SER A 77 2.08 -10.85 5.90
C SER A 77 0.74 -10.15 5.84
N GLN A 78 -0.35 -10.81 6.25
CA GLN A 78 -1.68 -10.21 6.32
C GLN A 78 -2.17 -10.13 7.77
N ARG A 79 -2.83 -9.02 8.12
CA ARG A 79 -3.39 -8.80 9.46
C ARG A 79 -4.77 -8.19 9.36
N ARG A 80 -5.67 -8.61 10.24
CA ARG A 80 -6.95 -7.92 10.46
C ARG A 80 -6.86 -7.01 11.67
N LEU A 81 -6.87 -5.71 11.43
CA LEU A 81 -6.74 -4.69 12.45
C LEU A 81 -8.08 -3.99 12.71
N VAL A 82 -8.36 -3.74 13.98
CA VAL A 82 -9.56 -3.02 14.42
C VAL A 82 -9.12 -1.73 15.11
N VAL A 83 -9.58 -0.60 14.59
CA VAL A 83 -9.16 0.75 14.98
C VAL A 83 -10.31 1.43 15.73
N TYR A 84 -10.00 1.86 16.95
CA TYR A 84 -10.91 2.60 17.82
C TYR A 84 -10.39 4.02 18.01
N SER A 85 -11.29 4.99 17.98
CA SER A 85 -11.00 6.37 18.38
C SER A 85 -11.62 6.65 19.75
N LYS A 86 -10.86 7.24 20.68
CA LYS A 86 -11.42 7.69 21.97
C LYS A 86 -12.50 8.77 21.81
N ASN A 87 -12.44 9.53 20.71
CA ASN A 87 -13.30 10.67 20.46
C ASN A 87 -14.54 10.31 19.63
N ILE A 88 -14.47 9.22 18.84
CA ILE A 88 -15.50 8.84 17.88
C ILE A 88 -15.93 7.39 18.14
N LYS A 89 -17.24 7.16 18.33
CA LYS A 89 -17.79 5.82 18.64
C LYS A 89 -17.69 4.81 17.49
N ARG A 90 -17.48 5.27 16.24
CA ARG A 90 -17.27 4.41 15.07
C ARG A 90 -16.02 3.56 15.26
N VAL A 91 -16.12 2.29 14.91
CA VAL A 91 -15.00 1.35 14.84
C VAL A 91 -14.73 1.05 13.37
N VAL A 92 -13.46 1.07 12.97
CA VAL A 92 -13.04 0.76 11.60
C VAL A 92 -12.22 -0.53 11.61
N THR A 93 -12.60 -1.48 10.78
CA THR A 93 -11.81 -2.69 10.53
C THR A 93 -11.08 -2.54 9.21
N VAL A 94 -9.78 -2.82 9.22
CA VAL A 94 -8.88 -2.64 8.08
C VAL A 94 -8.02 -3.89 7.90
N GLU A 95 -7.91 -4.35 6.66
CA GLU A 95 -6.99 -5.42 6.26
C GLU A 95 -5.61 -4.79 6.00
N HIS A 96 -4.60 -5.23 6.74
CA HIS A 96 -3.23 -4.75 6.60
C HIS A 96 -2.40 -5.80 5.87
N TYR A 97 -1.77 -5.39 4.78
CA TYR A 97 -0.90 -6.21 3.97
C TYR A 97 0.50 -5.63 4.02
N GLN A 98 1.47 -6.44 4.42
CA GLN A 98 2.88 -6.06 4.42
C GLN A 98 3.64 -6.96 3.46
N LEU A 99 4.23 -6.35 2.43
CA LEU A 99 5.13 -7.05 1.53
C LEU A 99 6.47 -7.28 2.22
N ILE A 100 6.82 -8.56 2.42
CA ILE A 100 7.99 -8.98 3.21
C ILE A 100 9.30 -8.58 2.50
N LYS A 101 9.34 -8.67 1.16
CA LYS A 101 10.53 -8.32 0.39
C LYS A 101 10.15 -7.64 -0.93
N TRP A 102 10.69 -6.44 -1.13
CA TRP A 102 10.73 -5.74 -2.41
C TRP A 102 12.16 -5.28 -2.65
N SER A 103 12.98 -6.13 -3.27
CA SER A 103 14.34 -5.75 -3.65
C SER A 103 14.37 -5.31 -5.12
N PRO A 104 14.96 -4.13 -5.43
CA PRO A 104 15.16 -3.68 -6.81
C PRO A 104 16.13 -4.58 -7.58
N ASP A 105 17.03 -5.28 -6.89
CA ASP A 105 18.03 -6.17 -7.48
C ASP A 105 17.52 -7.61 -7.67
N SER A 106 16.26 -7.88 -7.32
CA SER A 106 15.68 -9.21 -7.42
C SER A 106 14.57 -9.26 -8.47
N ASP A 107 14.59 -10.27 -9.33
CA ASP A 107 13.51 -10.62 -10.27
C ASP A 107 12.19 -11.04 -9.59
N GLN A 108 12.02 -10.78 -8.29
CA GLN A 108 10.88 -11.26 -7.49
C GLN A 108 9.67 -10.35 -7.67
N THR A 109 9.06 -10.42 -8.86
CA THR A 109 7.75 -9.81 -9.14
C THR A 109 6.59 -10.60 -8.54
N ASP A 110 6.82 -11.87 -8.17
CA ASP A 110 5.79 -12.79 -7.67
C ASP A 110 5.04 -12.22 -6.45
N GLY A 111 5.77 -11.63 -5.50
CA GLY A 111 5.15 -11.04 -4.31
C GLY A 111 4.25 -9.85 -4.60
N ILE A 112 4.61 -9.03 -5.61
CA ILE A 112 3.77 -7.92 -6.06
C ILE A 112 2.51 -8.46 -6.73
N ILE A 113 2.63 -9.49 -7.57
CA ILE A 113 1.50 -10.13 -8.26
C ILE A 113 0.54 -10.75 -7.25
N GLU A 114 1.06 -11.46 -6.24
CA GLU A 114 0.25 -12.04 -5.17
C GLU A 114 -0.49 -10.97 -4.36
N LEU A 115 0.22 -9.91 -3.97
CA LEU A 115 -0.37 -8.78 -3.25
C LEU A 115 -1.47 -8.09 -4.06
N ILE A 116 -1.29 -7.90 -5.37
CA ILE A 116 -2.34 -7.41 -6.28
C ILE A 116 -3.56 -8.34 -6.26
N GLY A 117 -3.33 -9.66 -6.27
CA GLY A 117 -4.37 -10.67 -6.15
C GLY A 117 -5.20 -10.52 -4.88
N LYS A 118 -4.55 -10.25 -3.73
CA LYS A 118 -5.21 -10.05 -2.43
C LYS A 118 -5.96 -8.72 -2.32
N ILE A 119 -5.44 -7.66 -2.93
CA ILE A 119 -6.06 -6.32 -2.88
C ILE A 119 -7.29 -6.24 -3.79
N LYS A 120 -7.26 -6.89 -4.95
CA LYS A 120 -8.31 -6.80 -5.96
C LYS A 120 -9.74 -7.05 -5.42
N PRO A 121 -10.04 -8.06 -4.59
CA PRO A 121 -11.36 -8.22 -3.97
C PRO A 121 -11.81 -7.01 -3.13
N ILE A 122 -10.88 -6.38 -2.40
CA ILE A 122 -11.18 -5.24 -1.52
C ILE A 122 -11.55 -3.99 -2.32
N THR A 123 -10.99 -3.86 -3.52
CA THR A 123 -11.30 -2.74 -4.41
C THR A 123 -12.77 -2.70 -4.84
N GLU A 124 -13.48 -3.83 -4.75
CA GLU A 124 -14.91 -3.92 -5.04
C GLU A 124 -15.77 -3.30 -3.93
N GLU A 125 -15.23 -3.14 -2.71
CA GLU A 125 -15.90 -2.47 -1.59
C GLU A 125 -16.01 -0.94 -1.78
N LYS A 126 -15.30 -0.36 -2.76
CA LYS A 126 -15.24 1.09 -3.04
C LYS A 126 -14.81 1.95 -1.85
N ARG A 127 -14.17 1.34 -0.85
CA ARG A 127 -13.54 2.02 0.29
C ARG A 127 -12.08 2.31 -0.02
N THR A 128 -11.54 3.37 0.59
CA THR A 128 -10.19 3.84 0.31
C THR A 128 -9.13 2.83 0.77
N ILE A 129 -8.07 2.68 -0.03
CA ILE A 129 -6.91 1.86 0.28
C ILE A 129 -5.71 2.76 0.53
N VAL A 130 -5.09 2.63 1.68
CA VAL A 130 -3.84 3.34 2.00
C VAL A 130 -2.68 2.53 1.45
N VAL A 131 -1.79 3.15 0.70
CA VAL A 131 -0.55 2.54 0.21
C VAL A 131 0.61 3.37 0.72
N HIS A 132 1.51 2.77 1.48
CA HIS A 132 2.70 3.47 1.96
C HIS A 132 4.00 2.72 1.68
N CYS A 133 5.04 3.49 1.44
CA CYS A 133 6.43 3.08 1.38
C CYS A 133 7.27 4.09 2.16
N MET A 134 8.60 4.03 2.13
CA MET A 134 9.43 4.88 2.99
C MET A 134 9.15 6.37 2.75
N ASP A 135 9.10 6.78 1.48
CA ASP A 135 8.85 8.15 1.03
C ASP A 135 7.41 8.40 0.57
N GLY A 136 6.58 7.36 0.47
CA GLY A 136 5.22 7.44 -0.03
C GLY A 136 5.07 7.74 -1.52
N ALA A 137 6.16 7.72 -2.29
CA ALA A 137 6.17 8.10 -3.70
C ALA A 137 6.68 6.96 -4.59
N SER A 138 7.84 6.40 -4.26
CA SER A 138 8.56 5.45 -5.12
C SER A 138 7.77 4.15 -5.38
N ARG A 139 7.74 3.24 -4.40
CA ARG A 139 7.06 1.94 -4.51
C ARG A 139 5.54 2.12 -4.57
N CYS A 140 5.00 3.10 -3.84
CA CYS A 140 3.59 3.46 -3.89
C CYS A 140 3.14 3.79 -5.31
N GLY A 141 3.86 4.69 -5.99
CA GLY A 141 3.51 5.11 -7.35
C GLY A 141 3.54 3.95 -8.33
N VAL A 142 4.54 3.08 -8.26
CA VAL A 142 4.61 1.86 -9.09
C VAL A 142 3.43 0.94 -8.82
N PHE A 143 3.18 0.61 -7.55
CA PHE A 143 2.11 -0.32 -7.16
C PHE A 143 0.72 0.19 -7.57
N VAL A 144 0.41 1.45 -7.28
CA VAL A 144 -0.87 2.07 -7.64
C VAL A 144 -1.03 2.17 -9.16
N SER A 145 0.03 2.55 -9.89
CA SER A 145 -0.01 2.61 -11.36
C SER A 145 -0.36 1.26 -11.98
N VAL A 146 0.25 0.17 -11.48
CA VAL A 146 -0.03 -1.19 -11.94
C VAL A 146 -1.48 -1.58 -11.66
N LEU A 147 -2.00 -1.29 -10.46
CA LEU A 147 -3.40 -1.57 -10.12
C LEU A 147 -4.37 -0.83 -11.04
N LEU A 148 -4.14 0.46 -11.29
CA LEU A 148 -4.95 1.28 -12.19
C LEU A 148 -4.93 0.72 -13.61
N GLU A 149 -3.76 0.30 -14.12
CA GLU A 149 -3.63 -0.23 -15.48
C GLU A 149 -4.27 -1.61 -15.64
N ILE A 150 -4.11 -2.53 -14.67
CA ILE A 150 -4.80 -3.82 -14.67
C ILE A 150 -6.32 -3.62 -14.78
N CYS A 151 -6.83 -2.63 -14.07
CA CYS A 151 -8.21 -2.25 -14.13
C CYS A 151 -8.64 -1.63 -15.46
N ARG A 152 -7.80 -0.77 -16.04
CA ARG A 152 -8.00 -0.20 -17.37
C ARG A 152 -8.05 -1.30 -18.42
N ILE A 153 -7.15 -2.28 -18.39
CA ILE A 153 -7.12 -3.41 -19.31
C ILE A 153 -8.37 -4.28 -19.15
N ARG A 154 -8.82 -4.55 -17.92
CA ARG A 154 -10.06 -5.29 -17.69
C ARG A 154 -11.30 -4.54 -18.18
N GLY A 155 -11.25 -3.21 -18.25
CA GLY A 155 -12.33 -2.35 -18.74
C GLY A 155 -12.21 -1.89 -20.19
N SER A 156 -11.08 -2.11 -20.88
CA SER A 156 -10.80 -1.58 -22.23
C SER A 156 -10.15 -2.63 -23.13
N LYS A 157 -10.47 -2.57 -24.44
CA LYS A 157 -9.88 -3.49 -25.44
C LYS A 157 -8.47 -3.10 -25.90
N THR A 158 -7.80 -2.12 -25.29
CA THR A 158 -6.50 -1.61 -25.78
C THR A 158 -5.68 -1.00 -24.64
N GLY A 159 -4.66 -1.73 -24.18
CA GLY A 159 -3.73 -1.30 -23.12
C GLY A 159 -2.65 -0.35 -23.63
N ARG A 160 -2.44 0.76 -22.91
CA ARG A 160 -1.32 1.69 -23.16
C ARG A 160 -0.80 2.21 -21.82
N LEU A 161 0.15 1.47 -21.29
CA LEU A 161 0.82 1.65 -20.00
C LEU A 161 1.53 3.02 -19.84
N PHE A 162 2.02 3.59 -20.95
CA PHE A 162 2.81 4.83 -20.94
C PHE A 162 2.02 6.11 -20.62
N GLU A 163 0.76 6.22 -21.06
CA GLU A 163 -0.03 7.44 -20.81
C GLU A 163 -0.53 7.54 -19.36
N THR A 164 -0.77 6.40 -18.72
CA THR A 164 -1.19 6.33 -17.31
C THR A 164 -0.07 6.85 -16.40
N VAL A 165 1.17 6.45 -16.70
CA VAL A 165 2.37 6.96 -16.02
C VAL A 165 2.49 8.47 -16.18
N LEU A 166 2.32 9.00 -17.39
CA LEU A 166 2.37 10.45 -17.63
C LEU A 166 1.27 11.22 -16.89
N THR A 167 0.07 10.64 -16.75
CA THR A 167 -1.03 11.28 -16.01
C THR A 167 -0.75 11.36 -14.51
N LEU A 168 -0.13 10.33 -13.93
CA LEU A 168 0.28 10.32 -12.52
C LEU A 168 1.51 11.20 -12.26
N THR A 169 2.39 11.40 -13.26
CA THR A 169 3.53 12.32 -13.15
C THR A 169 3.13 13.78 -13.01
N GLY A 170 1.92 14.16 -13.46
CA GLY A 170 1.38 15.52 -13.28
C GLY A 170 0.99 15.86 -11.85
N GLN A 171 0.89 14.85 -10.97
CA GLN A 171 0.51 15.05 -9.57
C GLN A 171 1.71 15.03 -8.60
N ASN A 172 2.83 14.36 -8.93
CA ASN A 172 4.02 14.30 -8.07
C ASN A 172 5.33 14.06 -8.87
N PRO A 173 6.19 15.09 -9.07
CA PRO A 173 7.43 14.98 -9.86
C PRO A 173 8.47 13.97 -9.36
N HIS A 174 8.42 13.59 -8.07
CA HIS A 174 9.35 12.64 -7.47
C HIS A 174 9.13 11.18 -7.90
N VAL A 175 7.94 10.85 -8.44
CA VAL A 175 7.55 9.49 -8.89
C VAL A 175 8.38 9.01 -10.10
N MET A 176 8.98 9.93 -10.86
CA MET A 176 9.74 9.66 -12.09
C MET A 176 11.01 8.82 -11.90
N LYS A 177 11.75 8.99 -10.79
CA LYS A 177 13.06 8.32 -10.64
C LYS A 177 12.93 6.79 -10.47
N SER A 178 11.83 6.33 -9.88
CA SER A 178 11.61 4.91 -9.62
C SER A 178 10.99 4.17 -10.82
N LEU A 179 10.20 4.86 -11.64
CA LEU A 179 9.54 4.27 -12.82
C LEU A 179 10.51 3.98 -13.96
N VAL A 180 11.55 4.81 -14.14
CA VAL A 180 12.59 4.58 -15.16
C VAL A 180 13.31 3.25 -14.90
N CYS A 181 13.54 2.89 -13.62
CA CYS A 181 14.18 1.64 -13.24
C CYS A 181 13.31 0.41 -13.59
N VAL A 182 11.99 0.48 -13.36
CA VAL A 182 11.07 -0.62 -13.71
C VAL A 182 10.92 -0.78 -15.22
N ILE A 183 10.87 0.32 -15.97
CA ILE A 183 10.79 0.29 -17.45
C ILE A 183 12.07 -0.29 -18.04
N SER A 184 13.26 0.02 -17.49
CA SER A 184 14.51 -0.62 -17.94
C SER A 184 14.55 -2.12 -17.67
N THR A 185 13.99 -2.59 -16.55
CA THR A 185 13.95 -4.03 -16.23
C THR A 185 12.94 -4.79 -17.11
N VAL A 186 11.80 -4.17 -17.45
CA VAL A 186 10.80 -4.76 -18.35
C VAL A 186 11.28 -4.77 -19.80
N ASN A 187 11.91 -3.70 -20.28
CA ASN A 187 12.44 -3.65 -21.65
C ASN A 187 13.73 -4.47 -21.82
N GLY A 188 14.53 -4.65 -20.76
CA GLY A 188 15.72 -5.51 -20.78
C GLY A 188 15.45 -7.01 -20.90
N ARG A 189 14.19 -7.46 -20.76
CA ARG A 189 13.77 -8.84 -21.02
C ARG A 189 13.32 -9.10 -22.47
N HIS A 190 13.26 -8.08 -23.33
CA HIS A 190 12.96 -8.25 -24.76
C HIS A 190 14.21 -8.24 -25.67
N GLU A 191 15.39 -7.99 -25.11
CA GLU A 191 16.67 -8.08 -25.80
C GLU A 191 17.60 -9.07 -25.08
N ARG A 192 17.24 -10.36 -25.11
CA ARG A 192 18.20 -11.47 -24.99
C ARG A 192 17.60 -12.76 -25.53
#